data_AF-A0A529MXZ3-F1
#
_entry.id   AF-A0A529MXZ3-F1
#
_cell.length_a   1.000
_cell.length_b   1.000
_cell.length_c   1.000
_cell.angle_alpha   90.00
_cell.angle_beta   90.00
_cell.angle_gamma   90.00
#
_symmetry.space_group_name_H-M   'P 1'
#
loop_
_entity.id
_entity.type
_entity.pdbx_description
1 polymer ?
#
loop_
_entity_poly.entity_id
_entity_poly.type
_entity_poly.pdbx_seq_one_letter_code
_entity_poly.pdbx_strand_id
1 'polypeptide(L)'
;GNLRRQISGSLPERAPNFFFVDIQSSDVDAFSALIGKEAPRGTLAKVPMLRGRVMALNGVDVGKVSVPAEGAWVLRGDRGLTYDAKMPANATLTQGTWWPEDYAGEPLVSFSAEEGRQIGLKLGDTVTVNVLGRNV
;
A
#
# COMPACT_ATOMS: atom_id res chain seq x y z
N GLY A 1 -17.16 -12.44 13.97
CA GLY A 1 -15.85 -13.00 13.58
C GLY A 1 -15.69 -12.91 12.08
N ASN A 2 -14.97 -11.89 11.60
CA ASN A 2 -14.89 -11.56 10.17
C ASN A 2 -13.48 -11.74 9.59
N LEU A 3 -12.48 -12.01 10.43
CA LEU A 3 -11.08 -12.12 10.02
C LEU A 3 -10.81 -13.40 9.18
N ARG A 4 -11.47 -14.51 9.52
CA ARG A 4 -11.35 -15.78 8.77
C ARG A 4 -11.83 -15.66 7.32
N ARG A 5 -12.86 -14.85 7.06
CA ARG A 5 -13.48 -14.72 5.73
C ARG A 5 -12.70 -13.77 4.82
N GLN A 6 -12.05 -12.76 5.40
CA GLN A 6 -11.13 -11.88 4.68
C GLN A 6 -9.83 -12.59 4.30
N ILE A 7 -9.40 -13.59 5.06
CA ILE A 7 -8.22 -14.40 4.75
C ILE A 7 -8.51 -15.40 3.62
N SER A 8 -9.70 -16.03 3.59
CA SER A 8 -10.02 -17.13 2.66
C SER A 8 -10.34 -16.73 1.21
N GLY A 9 -10.44 -15.44 0.88
CA GLY A 9 -10.95 -14.98 -0.43
C GLY A 9 -9.93 -15.01 -1.58
N SER A 10 -8.64 -15.04 -1.28
CA SER A 10 -7.57 -15.04 -2.29
C SER A 10 -6.20 -15.28 -1.64
N LEU A 11 -6.02 -16.39 -0.90
CA LEU A 11 -4.65 -16.79 -0.56
C LEU A 11 -3.95 -17.18 -1.87
N PRO A 12 -2.86 -16.50 -2.25
CA PRO A 12 -2.01 -16.99 -3.33
C PRO A 12 -1.55 -18.41 -2.97
N GLU A 13 -1.26 -19.27 -3.96
CA GLU A 13 -0.65 -20.59 -3.71
C GLU A 13 0.65 -20.51 -2.87
N ARG A 14 1.23 -19.31 -2.75
CA ARG A 14 2.36 -18.96 -1.88
C ARG A 14 1.99 -17.84 -0.90
N ALA A 15 0.98 -18.04 -0.07
CA ALA A 15 0.78 -17.17 1.07
C ALA A 15 1.93 -17.35 2.08
N PRO A 16 2.49 -16.27 2.65
CA PRO A 16 3.47 -16.39 3.73
C PRO A 16 2.91 -17.22 4.89
N ASN A 17 3.73 -18.13 5.42
CA ASN A 17 3.36 -18.92 6.61
C ASN A 17 3.35 -18.07 7.88
N PHE A 18 4.08 -16.96 7.88
CA PHE A 18 4.25 -16.06 9.02
C PHE A 18 4.27 -14.61 8.54
N PHE A 19 3.69 -13.73 9.35
CA PHE A 19 3.74 -12.29 9.18
C PHE A 19 4.31 -11.68 10.46
N PHE A 20 5.28 -10.78 10.30
CA PHE A 20 5.86 -10.02 11.39
C PHE A 20 5.58 -8.54 11.13
N VAL A 21 5.05 -7.86 12.14
CA VAL A 21 4.68 -6.44 12.11
C VAL A 21 5.39 -5.70 13.24
N ASP A 22 5.37 -4.37 13.21
CA ASP A 22 5.98 -3.49 14.23
C ASP A 22 7.50 -3.64 14.38
N ILE A 23 8.18 -4.12 13.34
CA ILE A 23 9.64 -4.13 13.26
C ILE A 23 10.11 -2.71 12.95
N GLN A 24 10.86 -2.10 13.88
CA GLN A 24 11.42 -0.78 13.68
C GLN A 24 12.48 -0.81 12.58
N SER A 25 12.63 0.28 11.83
CA SER A 25 13.57 0.36 10.70
C SER A 25 15.02 0.05 11.12
N SER A 26 15.42 0.41 12.34
CA SER A 26 16.73 0.10 12.92
C SER A 26 16.96 -1.40 13.16
N ASP A 27 15.88 -2.16 13.34
CA ASP A 27 15.93 -3.56 13.78
C ASP A 27 15.77 -4.53 12.61
N VAL A 28 15.42 -4.04 11.41
CA VAL A 28 15.16 -4.84 10.21
C VAL A 28 16.34 -5.73 9.86
N ASP A 29 17.57 -5.22 9.93
CA ASP A 29 18.77 -5.97 9.55
C ASP A 29 19.11 -7.05 10.59
N ALA A 30 19.00 -6.73 11.88
CA ALA A 30 19.19 -7.69 12.96
C ALA A 30 18.15 -8.81 12.90
N PHE A 31 16.88 -8.46 12.66
CA PHE A 31 15.80 -9.42 12.48
C PHE A 31 16.03 -10.31 11.24
N SER A 32 16.45 -9.71 10.12
CA SER A 32 16.74 -10.45 8.89
C SER A 32 17.87 -11.47 9.10
N ALA A 33 18.92 -11.10 9.82
CA ALA A 33 20.01 -12.00 10.17
C ALA A 33 19.54 -13.15 11.07
N LEU A 34 18.67 -12.87 12.05
CA LEU A 34 18.07 -13.89 12.90
C LEU A 34 17.26 -14.90 12.09
N ILE A 35 16.37 -14.43 11.20
CA ILE A 35 15.56 -15.32 10.35
C ILE A 35 16.46 -16.15 9.42
N GLY A 36 17.52 -15.57 8.87
CA GLY A 36 18.48 -16.31 8.04
C GLY A 36 19.16 -17.46 8.80
N LYS A 37 19.34 -17.33 10.12
CA LYS A 37 19.90 -18.38 10.98
C LYS A 37 18.87 -19.44 11.37
N GLU A 38 17.69 -19.01 11.81
CA GLU A 38 16.66 -19.91 12.34
C GLU A 38 15.87 -20.64 11.24
N ALA A 39 15.71 -20.01 10.07
CA ALA A 39 15.00 -20.54 8.92
C ALA A 39 15.83 -20.37 7.64
N PRO A 40 16.95 -21.09 7.48
CA PRO A 40 17.88 -20.89 6.36
C PRO A 40 17.29 -21.25 4.99
N ARG A 41 16.20 -22.03 4.95
CA ARG A 41 15.43 -22.33 3.72
C ARG A 41 14.21 -21.43 3.54
N GLY A 42 13.95 -20.52 4.49
CA GLY A 42 12.84 -19.59 4.44
C GLY A 42 13.10 -18.46 3.45
N THR A 43 12.03 -17.92 2.87
CA THR A 43 12.10 -16.69 2.06
C THR A 43 11.61 -15.53 2.90
N LEU A 44 12.41 -14.48 3.04
CA LEU A 44 12.04 -13.25 3.74
C LEU A 44 11.77 -12.14 2.72
N ALA A 45 10.55 -11.62 2.72
CA ALA A 45 10.18 -10.41 1.98
C ALA A 45 10.04 -9.26 2.99
N LYS A 46 10.72 -8.13 2.70
CA LYS A 46 10.65 -6.91 3.50
C LYS A 46 9.76 -5.92 2.77
N VAL A 47 8.71 -5.44 3.44
CA VAL A 47 7.77 -4.48 2.88
C VAL A 47 7.62 -3.33 3.87
N PRO A 48 8.07 -2.11 3.55
CA PRO A 48 7.91 -0.99 4.45
C PRO A 48 6.43 -0.64 4.58
N MET A 49 6.00 -0.31 5.80
CA MET A 49 4.62 0.09 6.07
C MET A 49 4.60 1.47 6.69
N LEU A 50 3.85 2.36 6.07
CA LEU A 50 3.52 3.69 6.58
C LEU A 50 2.01 3.79 6.79
N ARG A 51 1.61 4.69 7.66
CA ARG A 51 0.21 5.03 7.87
C ARG A 51 -0.05 6.40 7.25
N GLY A 52 -1.07 6.49 6.39
CA GLY A 52 -1.48 7.77 5.83
C GLY A 52 -2.95 7.84 5.49
N ARG A 53 -3.42 9.04 5.15
CA ARG A 53 -4.84 9.34 4.90
C ARG A 53 -4.98 10.16 3.65
N VAL A 54 -5.95 9.84 2.81
CA VAL A 54 -6.31 10.69 1.67
C VAL A 54 -7.00 11.94 2.17
N MET A 55 -6.46 13.10 1.81
CA MET A 55 -6.94 14.42 2.24
C MET A 55 -7.69 15.17 1.14
N ALA A 56 -7.25 15.00 -0.12
CA ALA A 56 -7.91 15.62 -1.26
C ALA A 56 -7.77 14.76 -2.53
N LEU A 57 -8.73 14.89 -3.43
CA LEU A 57 -8.66 14.38 -4.80
C LEU A 57 -8.77 15.57 -5.75
N ASN A 58 -7.82 15.74 -6.68
CA ASN A 58 -7.83 16.87 -7.62
C ASN A 58 -7.96 18.25 -6.94
N GLY A 59 -7.28 18.41 -5.79
CA GLY A 59 -7.32 19.63 -4.98
C GLY A 59 -8.62 19.85 -4.20
N VAL A 60 -9.62 18.96 -4.32
CA VAL A 60 -10.88 19.01 -3.58
C VAL A 60 -10.76 18.17 -2.32
N ASP A 61 -10.94 18.79 -1.15
CA ASP A 61 -10.97 18.12 0.14
C ASP A 61 -11.95 16.95 0.15
N VAL A 62 -11.52 15.79 0.68
CA VAL A 62 -12.33 14.56 0.68
C VAL A 62 -13.69 14.72 1.36
N GLY A 63 -13.84 15.65 2.31
CA GLY A 63 -15.11 15.96 2.95
C GLY A 63 -16.12 16.66 2.04
N LYS A 64 -15.68 17.17 0.88
CA LYS A 64 -16.50 17.82 -0.14
C LYS A 64 -16.67 16.96 -1.41
N VAL A 65 -15.93 15.87 -1.53
CA VAL A 65 -16.04 14.95 -2.66
C VAL A 65 -17.26 14.06 -2.48
N SER A 66 -18.10 13.99 -3.50
CA SER A 66 -19.19 13.01 -3.56
C SER A 66 -18.69 11.73 -4.22
N VAL A 67 -18.63 10.64 -3.45
CA VAL A 67 -18.32 9.30 -3.94
C VAL A 67 -19.45 8.33 -3.57
N PRO A 68 -19.67 7.26 -4.36
CA PRO A 68 -20.57 6.18 -3.99
C PRO A 68 -20.27 5.60 -2.60
N ALA A 69 -21.28 5.04 -1.93
CA ALA A 69 -21.15 4.55 -0.56
C ALA A 69 -20.08 3.43 -0.44
N GLU A 70 -19.98 2.62 -1.49
CA GLU A 70 -18.98 1.57 -1.68
C GLU A 70 -17.55 2.11 -1.82
N GLY A 71 -17.35 3.36 -2.27
CA GLY A 71 -16.05 4.01 -2.35
C GLY A 71 -15.74 4.91 -1.14
N ALA A 72 -16.77 5.35 -0.42
CA ALA A 72 -16.63 6.27 0.71
C ALA A 72 -15.75 5.74 1.85
N TRP A 73 -15.59 4.42 1.98
CA TRP A 73 -14.63 3.88 2.96
C TRP A 73 -13.20 4.30 2.59
N VAL A 74 -12.80 4.25 1.31
CA VAL A 74 -11.44 4.54 0.82
C VAL A 74 -10.90 5.89 1.33
N LEU A 75 -11.76 6.90 1.37
CA LEU A 75 -11.44 8.25 1.82
C LEU A 75 -11.57 8.45 3.34
N ARG A 76 -12.03 7.44 4.07
CA ARG A 76 -12.23 7.47 5.52
C ARG A 76 -11.10 6.76 6.26
N GLY A 77 -10.54 7.47 7.23
CA GLY A 77 -9.54 6.95 8.16
C GLY A 77 -8.17 6.76 7.52
N ASP A 78 -7.28 6.12 8.26
CA ASP A 78 -5.91 5.90 7.80
C ASP A 78 -5.75 4.54 7.15
N ARG A 79 -4.87 4.47 6.17
CA ARG A 79 -4.54 3.30 5.37
C ARG A 79 -3.08 2.95 5.50
N GLY A 80 -2.82 1.65 5.37
CA GLY A 80 -1.47 1.15 5.13
C GLY A 80 -1.02 1.62 3.76
N LEU A 81 0.13 2.26 3.72
CA LEU A 81 0.86 2.66 2.54
C LEU A 81 2.17 1.89 2.52
N THR A 82 2.62 1.53 1.33
CA THR A 82 3.97 1.02 1.11
C THR A 82 4.63 1.85 0.02
N TYR A 83 5.95 1.77 -0.06
CA TYR A 83 6.73 2.44 -1.07
C TYR A 83 7.83 1.49 -1.54
N ASP A 84 8.08 1.48 -2.84
CA ASP A 84 9.13 0.68 -3.43
C ASP A 84 9.55 1.33 -4.75
N ALA A 85 10.83 1.26 -5.08
CA ALA A 85 11.34 1.66 -6.38
C ALA A 85 10.93 0.64 -7.46
N LYS A 86 10.83 -0.65 -7.09
CA LYS A 86 10.51 -1.74 -8.02
C LYS A 86 9.06 -2.19 -7.86
N MET A 87 8.45 -2.63 -8.95
CA MET A 87 7.10 -3.19 -8.90
C MET A 87 7.11 -4.47 -8.06
N PRO A 88 6.25 -4.59 -7.03
CA PRO A 88 6.18 -5.80 -6.22
C PRO A 88 5.86 -7.04 -7.09
N ALA A 89 6.56 -8.14 -6.83
CA ALA A 89 6.41 -9.37 -7.63
C ALA A 89 4.99 -9.99 -7.57
N ASN A 90 4.21 -9.62 -6.57
CA ASN A 90 2.82 -10.05 -6.37
C ASN A 90 1.78 -9.02 -6.84
N ALA A 91 2.21 -7.94 -7.49
CA ALA A 91 1.32 -6.93 -8.04
C ALA A 91 1.16 -7.12 -9.56
N THR A 92 -0.07 -6.91 -10.05
CA THR A 92 -0.37 -6.85 -11.48
C THR A 92 -0.80 -5.43 -11.81
N LEU A 93 -0.03 -4.74 -12.66
CA LEU A 93 -0.38 -3.40 -13.11
C LEU A 93 -1.46 -3.47 -14.20
N THR A 94 -2.65 -2.97 -13.89
CA THR A 94 -3.80 -3.02 -14.81
C THR A 94 -3.88 -1.81 -15.73
N GLN A 95 -3.35 -0.66 -15.30
CA GLN A 95 -3.34 0.60 -16.05
C GLN A 95 -2.08 1.42 -15.72
N GLY A 96 -1.61 2.22 -16.68
CA GLY A 96 -0.48 3.12 -16.49
C GLY A 96 0.86 2.43 -16.67
N THR A 97 1.90 2.98 -16.05
CA THR A 97 3.26 2.43 -16.09
C THR A 97 3.89 2.57 -14.72
N TRP A 98 4.60 1.54 -14.28
CA TRP A 98 5.39 1.63 -13.05
C TRP A 98 6.53 2.63 -13.23
N TRP A 99 6.86 3.37 -12.18
CA TRP A 99 7.94 4.36 -12.24
C TRP A 99 9.31 3.67 -12.38
N PRO A 100 10.30 4.34 -13.02
CA PRO A 100 11.67 3.83 -13.03
C PRO A 100 12.31 3.89 -11.63
N GLU A 101 13.33 3.07 -11.38
CA GLU A 101 13.95 2.94 -10.05
C GLU A 101 14.63 4.23 -9.58
N ASP A 102 15.09 5.06 -10.52
CA ASP A 102 15.76 6.34 -10.32
C ASP A 102 14.82 7.54 -10.49
N TYR A 103 13.51 7.32 -10.43
CA TYR A 103 12.51 8.37 -10.56
C TYR A 103 12.68 9.45 -9.47
N ALA A 104 12.91 10.70 -9.90
CA ALA A 104 13.12 11.85 -9.02
C ALA A 104 12.14 13.01 -9.28
N GLY A 105 11.04 12.73 -9.99
CA GLY A 105 10.00 13.72 -10.30
C GLY A 105 8.99 13.93 -9.17
N GLU A 106 7.81 14.42 -9.54
CA GLU A 106 6.68 14.57 -8.61
C GLU A 106 6.27 13.21 -8.02
N PRO A 107 5.99 13.10 -6.71
CA PRO A 107 5.60 11.84 -6.10
C PRO A 107 4.46 11.14 -6.86
N LEU A 108 4.73 9.90 -7.29
CA LEU A 108 3.75 9.06 -7.97
C LEU A 108 3.09 8.11 -6.98
N VAL A 109 1.84 7.75 -7.25
CA VAL A 109 1.07 6.80 -6.44
C VAL A 109 0.51 5.69 -7.31
N SER A 110 0.68 4.45 -6.84
CA SER A 110 -0.06 3.30 -7.36
C SER A 110 -1.28 3.06 -6.47
N PHE A 111 -2.43 2.84 -7.09
CA PHE A 111 -3.70 2.65 -6.39
C PHE A 111 -4.34 1.32 -6.78
N SER A 112 -5.07 0.69 -5.86
CA SER A 112 -5.82 -0.52 -6.20
C SER A 112 -6.90 -0.19 -7.23
N ALA A 113 -7.02 -1.02 -8.27
CA ALA A 113 -7.90 -0.76 -9.41
C ALA A 113 -9.37 -0.68 -9.01
N GLU A 114 -9.82 -1.50 -8.06
CA GLU A 114 -11.21 -1.49 -7.60
C GLU A 114 -11.52 -0.20 -6.84
N GLU A 115 -10.74 0.06 -5.78
CA GLU A 115 -10.94 1.22 -4.92
C GLU A 115 -10.78 2.53 -5.68
N GLY A 116 -9.81 2.61 -6.62
CA GLY A 116 -9.61 3.79 -7.47
C GLY A 116 -10.84 4.10 -8.32
N ARG A 117 -11.44 3.07 -8.94
CA ARG A 117 -12.69 3.24 -9.70
C ARG A 117 -13.85 3.67 -8.80
N GLN A 118 -13.96 3.11 -7.60
CA GLN A 118 -15.04 3.44 -6.66
C GLN A 118 -15.00 4.89 -6.19
N ILE A 119 -13.83 5.53 -6.18
CA ILE A 119 -13.69 6.97 -5.88
C ILE A 119 -13.52 7.83 -7.14
N GLY A 120 -13.69 7.24 -8.32
CA GLY A 120 -13.66 7.95 -9.61
C GLY A 120 -12.26 8.41 -10.06
N LEU A 121 -11.19 7.89 -9.47
CA LEU A 121 -9.82 8.23 -9.86
C LEU A 121 -9.47 7.71 -11.25
N LYS A 122 -8.69 8.52 -11.98
CA LYS A 122 -8.14 8.21 -13.30
C LYS A 122 -6.64 8.48 -13.31
N LEU A 123 -5.95 7.90 -14.31
CA LEU A 123 -4.54 8.23 -14.53
C LEU A 123 -4.39 9.72 -14.84
N GLY A 124 -3.41 10.35 -14.19
CA GLY A 124 -3.15 11.79 -14.28
C GLY A 124 -3.90 12.64 -13.24
N ASP A 125 -4.83 12.06 -12.49
CA ASP A 125 -5.43 12.73 -11.33
C ASP A 125 -4.42 12.86 -10.19
N THR A 126 -4.64 13.85 -9.33
CA THR A 126 -3.84 14.09 -8.13
C THR A 126 -4.55 13.56 -6.89
N VAL A 127 -3.78 13.01 -5.97
CA VAL A 127 -4.24 12.55 -4.66
C VAL A 127 -3.33 13.16 -3.61
N THR A 128 -3.89 13.96 -2.72
CA THR A 128 -3.14 14.46 -1.56
C THR A 128 -3.23 13.45 -0.43
N VAL A 129 -2.08 13.00 0.07
CA VAL A 129 -2.01 12.02 1.16
C VAL A 129 -1.27 12.63 2.34
N ASN A 130 -1.89 12.61 3.52
CA ASN A 130 -1.19 12.90 4.77
C ASN A 130 -0.39 11.68 5.20
N VAL A 131 0.94 11.81 5.27
CA VAL A 131 1.85 10.79 5.78
C VAL A 131 2.58 11.38 6.98
N LEU A 132 2.38 10.79 8.16
CA LEU A 132 3.02 11.23 9.42
C LEU A 132 2.87 12.74 9.69
N GLY A 133 1.70 13.31 9.41
CA GLY A 133 1.41 14.72 9.65
C GLY A 133 1.80 15.67 8.52
N ARG A 134 2.40 15.18 7.43
CA ARG A 134 2.76 15.98 6.24
C ARG A 134 1.88 15.60 5.06
N ASN A 135 1.29 16.59 4.40
CA ASN A 135 0.61 16.37 3.13
C ASN A 135 1.65 16.28 2.00
N VAL A 136 1.52 15.25 1.20
CA VAL A 136 2.25 15.00 -0.04
C VAL A 136 1.22 14.98 -1.17
#